data_AF-A0A7C8G2J3-F1
#
_entry.id   AF-A0A7C8G2J3-F1
#
_cell.length_a   1.000
_cell.length_b   1.000
_cell.length_c   1.000
_cell.angle_alpha   90.00
_cell.angle_beta   90.00
_cell.angle_gamma   90.00
#
_symmetry.space_group_name_H-M   'P 1'
#
loop_
_entity.id
_entity.type
_entity.pdbx_description
1 polymer ?
#
loop_
_entity_poly.entity_id
_entity_poly.type
_entity_poly.pdbx_seq_one_letter_code
_entity_poly.pdbx_strand_id
1 'polypeptide(L)'
;MSTIINSDALRNLTTAQAGFTAYADRLIQNIDFSAIAAASERFSEQQTALLKNLVPAMDAMRARFYPPNLRGIDRLDFASVNHIVMAEGIPLYGVPRTSVVEALIRTESEPARRAILGRRWKTISAGCRELLTGCTAPAIAQYVPVALAALNALEAGHPMAAQALIGSLTDVVVNGYFSKNRYDFTPGKKNLTNEAYEEFTIREFIAFAPIWQAYQQFFVSNGDKIPLTFSRNATVHTVSSRQYSRRNVVQGLMLVTSLLYRWNEKVAAKP
;
A
#
# COMPACT_ATOMS: atom_id res chain seq x y z
N MET A 1 31.61 16.26 -8.95
CA MET A 1 31.86 14.85 -9.30
C MET A 1 30.53 14.12 -9.30
N SER A 2 30.14 13.61 -10.46
CA SER A 2 28.82 13.05 -10.75
C SER A 2 28.65 11.69 -10.08
N THR A 3 27.67 11.53 -9.19
CA THR A 3 27.36 10.22 -8.59
C THR A 3 26.56 9.42 -9.61
N ILE A 4 27.22 8.44 -10.22
CA ILE A 4 26.64 7.49 -11.15
C ILE A 4 25.59 6.68 -10.38
N ILE A 5 24.31 6.87 -10.72
CA ILE A 5 23.27 5.92 -10.34
C ILE A 5 23.65 4.60 -11.01
N ASN A 6 23.91 3.57 -10.22
CA ASN A 6 24.35 2.27 -10.75
C ASN A 6 23.26 1.70 -11.66
N SER A 7 23.52 1.70 -12.97
CA SER A 7 22.62 1.20 -14.02
C SER A 7 22.14 -0.22 -13.72
N ASP A 8 22.97 -1.02 -13.04
CA ASP A 8 22.64 -2.41 -12.72
C ASP A 8 21.60 -2.51 -11.60
N ALA A 9 21.57 -1.57 -10.65
CA ALA A 9 20.54 -1.51 -9.62
C ALA A 9 19.16 -1.13 -10.20
N LEU A 10 19.15 -0.19 -11.15
CA LEU A 10 17.94 0.19 -11.90
C LEU A 10 17.45 -0.96 -12.79
N ARG A 11 18.36 -1.66 -13.47
CA ARG A 11 18.04 -2.84 -14.29
C ARG A 11 17.50 -4.00 -13.46
N ASN A 12 18.07 -4.27 -12.29
CA ASN A 12 17.63 -5.36 -11.42
C ASN A 12 16.25 -5.08 -10.82
N LEU A 13 15.99 -3.83 -10.40
CA LEU A 13 14.65 -3.40 -9.96
C LEU A 13 13.61 -3.53 -11.09
N THR A 14 13.98 -3.11 -12.31
CA THR A 14 13.09 -3.21 -13.47
C THR A 14 12.82 -4.67 -13.85
N THR A 15 13.82 -5.55 -13.71
CA THR A 15 13.74 -6.98 -14.07
C THR A 15 12.92 -7.76 -13.04
N ALA A 16 13.13 -7.54 -11.74
CA ALA A 16 12.33 -8.15 -10.67
C ALA A 16 10.87 -7.66 -10.73
N GLN A 17 10.65 -6.37 -10.99
CA GLN A 17 9.32 -5.81 -11.23
C GLN A 17 8.62 -6.43 -12.44
N ALA A 18 9.35 -6.67 -13.54
CA ALA A 18 8.82 -7.33 -14.73
C ALA A 18 8.52 -8.82 -14.47
N GLY A 19 9.35 -9.52 -13.71
CA GLY A 19 9.15 -10.92 -13.33
C GLY A 19 7.91 -11.14 -12.47
N PHE A 20 7.73 -10.32 -11.42
CA PHE A 20 6.56 -10.38 -10.56
C PHE A 20 5.29 -9.92 -11.28
N THR A 21 5.36 -8.86 -12.11
CA THR A 21 4.22 -8.44 -12.92
C THR A 21 3.83 -9.56 -13.87
N ALA A 22 4.78 -10.22 -14.53
CA ALA A 22 4.49 -11.39 -15.38
C ALA A 22 3.94 -12.60 -14.60
N TYR A 23 4.38 -12.83 -13.36
CA TYR A 23 3.87 -13.93 -12.53
C TYR A 23 2.47 -13.65 -11.99
N ALA A 24 2.22 -12.45 -11.48
CA ALA A 24 0.92 -12.01 -11.03
C ALA A 24 -0.05 -11.85 -12.21
N ASP A 25 0.41 -11.31 -13.34
CA ASP A 25 -0.34 -11.29 -14.59
C ASP A 25 -0.59 -12.70 -15.09
N ARG A 26 0.29 -13.70 -14.90
CA ARG A 26 -0.05 -15.10 -15.22
C ARG A 26 -1.09 -15.69 -14.26
N LEU A 27 -1.00 -15.40 -12.97
CA LEU A 27 -2.00 -15.83 -11.98
C LEU A 27 -3.37 -15.18 -12.24
N ILE A 28 -3.39 -13.95 -12.76
CA ILE A 28 -4.60 -13.17 -13.06
C ILE A 28 -5.08 -13.40 -14.51
N GLN A 29 -4.22 -13.56 -15.51
CA GLN A 29 -4.59 -13.86 -16.91
C GLN A 29 -5.17 -15.27 -17.05
N ASN A 30 -4.73 -16.21 -16.21
CA ASN A 30 -5.39 -17.52 -16.11
C ASN A 30 -6.82 -17.41 -15.54
N ILE A 31 -7.22 -16.23 -15.03
CA ILE A 31 -8.57 -15.89 -14.55
C ILE A 31 -8.98 -14.54 -15.16
N ASP A 32 -9.33 -14.51 -16.46
CA ASP A 32 -9.80 -13.28 -17.10
C ASP A 32 -11.17 -12.81 -16.55
N PHE A 33 -11.13 -12.04 -15.47
CA PHE A 33 -12.30 -11.45 -14.84
C PHE A 33 -13.06 -10.49 -15.77
N SER A 34 -12.39 -9.93 -16.79
CA SER A 34 -12.99 -9.00 -17.74
C SER A 34 -13.79 -9.71 -18.82
N ALA A 35 -13.30 -10.85 -19.33
CA ALA A 35 -14.06 -11.71 -20.23
C ALA A 35 -15.26 -12.38 -19.54
N ILE A 36 -15.12 -12.77 -18.27
CA ILE A 36 -16.21 -13.35 -17.48
C ILE A 36 -17.28 -12.29 -17.14
N ALA A 37 -16.87 -11.05 -16.82
CA ALA A 37 -17.81 -9.94 -16.61
C ALA A 37 -18.54 -9.57 -17.91
N ALA A 38 -17.84 -9.49 -19.04
CA ALA A 38 -18.44 -9.21 -20.35
C ALA A 38 -19.38 -10.32 -20.86
N ALA A 39 -19.20 -11.56 -20.39
CA ALA A 39 -20.12 -12.67 -20.68
C ALA A 39 -21.50 -12.49 -20.02
N SER A 40 -21.63 -11.63 -19.00
CA SER A 40 -22.92 -11.36 -18.33
C SER A 40 -23.87 -10.48 -19.14
N GLU A 41 -23.35 -9.63 -20.04
CA GLU A 41 -24.15 -8.63 -20.77
C GLU A 41 -24.80 -9.16 -22.07
N ARG A 42 -24.48 -10.40 -22.50
CA ARG A 42 -24.93 -10.96 -23.79
C ARG A 42 -25.72 -12.27 -23.72
N PHE A 43 -26.23 -12.67 -22.56
CA PHE A 43 -26.89 -13.97 -22.39
C PHE A 43 -28.41 -13.86 -22.12
N SER A 44 -29.21 -14.62 -22.88
CA SER A 44 -30.68 -14.59 -22.84
C SER A 44 -31.31 -15.20 -21.58
N GLU A 45 -32.61 -14.99 -21.42
CA GLU A 45 -33.47 -15.30 -20.25
C GLU A 45 -33.39 -16.74 -19.69
N GLN A 46 -32.87 -17.72 -20.45
CA GLN A 46 -32.78 -19.13 -20.03
C GLN A 46 -31.67 -19.45 -19.00
N GLN A 47 -30.82 -18.49 -18.59
CA GLN A 47 -29.69 -18.74 -17.67
C GLN A 47 -29.73 -17.97 -16.33
N THR A 48 -30.91 -17.62 -15.81
CA THR A 48 -31.02 -16.97 -14.49
C THR A 48 -30.38 -17.78 -13.36
N ALA A 49 -30.37 -19.11 -13.46
CA ALA A 49 -29.74 -20.00 -12.47
C ALA A 49 -28.20 -20.00 -12.53
N LEU A 50 -27.62 -19.89 -13.73
CA LEU A 50 -26.17 -19.81 -13.90
C LEU A 50 -25.63 -18.47 -13.39
N LEU A 51 -26.30 -17.36 -13.73
CA LEU A 51 -25.98 -16.01 -13.23
C LEU A 51 -26.12 -15.91 -11.70
N LYS A 52 -27.14 -16.54 -11.12
CA LYS A 52 -27.33 -16.61 -9.65
C LYS A 52 -26.15 -17.22 -8.91
N ASN A 53 -25.42 -18.15 -9.53
CA ASN A 53 -24.28 -18.82 -8.90
C ASN A 53 -22.93 -18.18 -9.30
N LEU A 54 -22.84 -17.59 -10.49
CA LEU A 54 -21.62 -16.96 -10.99
C LEU A 54 -21.28 -15.66 -10.23
N VAL A 55 -22.26 -14.78 -10.00
CA VAL A 55 -22.00 -13.49 -9.34
C VAL A 55 -21.45 -13.67 -7.91
N PRO A 56 -22.07 -14.48 -7.02
CA PRO A 56 -21.52 -14.72 -5.69
C PRO A 56 -20.16 -15.41 -5.70
N ALA A 57 -19.91 -16.31 -6.66
CA ALA A 57 -18.61 -16.96 -6.81
C ALA A 57 -17.53 -15.96 -7.24
N MET A 58 -17.84 -15.03 -8.13
CA MET A 58 -16.95 -13.93 -8.51
C MET A 58 -16.68 -12.99 -7.35
N ASP A 59 -17.70 -12.61 -6.59
CA ASP A 59 -17.54 -11.74 -5.42
C ASP A 59 -16.69 -12.41 -4.34
N ALA A 60 -16.92 -13.71 -4.07
CA ALA A 60 -16.12 -14.48 -3.14
C ALA A 60 -14.65 -14.59 -3.60
N MET A 61 -14.42 -14.79 -4.90
CA MET A 61 -13.08 -14.82 -5.48
C MET A 61 -12.38 -13.46 -5.35
N ARG A 62 -13.06 -12.36 -5.73
CA ARG A 62 -12.52 -10.99 -5.57
C ARG A 62 -12.25 -10.67 -4.11
N ALA A 63 -13.10 -11.12 -3.18
CA ALA A 63 -12.89 -10.91 -1.75
C ALA A 63 -11.66 -11.65 -1.20
N ARG A 64 -11.28 -12.77 -1.82
CA ARG A 64 -10.08 -13.53 -1.48
C ARG A 64 -8.80 -12.86 -1.97
N PHE A 65 -8.83 -12.20 -3.13
CA PHE A 65 -7.64 -11.57 -3.73
C PHE A 65 -7.47 -10.09 -3.37
N TYR A 66 -8.56 -9.34 -3.17
CA TYR A 66 -8.52 -7.89 -2.99
C TYR A 66 -9.09 -7.43 -1.63
N PRO A 67 -8.48 -6.38 -1.03
CA PRO A 67 -9.05 -5.72 0.14
C PRO A 67 -10.38 -5.03 -0.23
N PRO A 68 -11.28 -4.78 0.76
CA PRO A 68 -12.64 -4.28 0.50
C PRO A 68 -12.72 -3.07 -0.45
N ASN A 69 -11.81 -2.10 -0.29
CA ASN A 69 -11.79 -0.87 -1.08
C ASN A 69 -11.42 -1.06 -2.57
N LEU A 70 -10.88 -2.22 -2.96
CA LEU A 70 -10.49 -2.55 -4.34
C LEU A 70 -11.50 -3.47 -5.04
N ARG A 71 -12.42 -4.11 -4.30
CA ARG A 71 -13.33 -5.14 -4.83
C ARG A 71 -14.33 -4.58 -5.85
N GLY A 72 -14.77 -3.34 -5.67
CA GLY A 72 -15.75 -2.68 -6.54
C GLY A 72 -15.17 -1.90 -7.71
N ILE A 73 -13.87 -2.01 -7.99
CA ILE A 73 -13.23 -1.29 -9.11
C ILE A 73 -13.33 -2.13 -10.38
N ASP A 74 -14.04 -1.62 -11.38
CA ASP A 74 -14.15 -2.30 -12.67
C ASP A 74 -12.80 -2.32 -13.39
N ARG A 75 -12.49 -3.48 -13.98
CA ARG A 75 -11.26 -3.71 -14.76
C ARG A 75 -9.98 -3.28 -14.03
N LEU A 76 -9.90 -3.59 -12.74
CA LEU A 76 -8.73 -3.35 -11.92
C LEU A 76 -7.50 -4.09 -12.49
N ASP A 77 -6.56 -3.33 -13.04
CA ASP A 77 -5.28 -3.84 -13.52
C ASP A 77 -4.29 -3.98 -12.35
N PHE A 78 -3.74 -5.19 -12.20
CA PHE A 78 -2.78 -5.45 -11.13
C PHE A 78 -1.42 -4.84 -11.40
N ALA A 79 -1.01 -4.65 -12.66
CA ALA A 79 0.24 -3.95 -12.97
C ALA A 79 0.20 -2.50 -12.46
N SER A 80 -0.94 -1.81 -12.64
CA SER A 80 -1.20 -0.49 -12.06
C SER A 80 -1.18 -0.50 -10.53
N VAL A 81 -1.80 -1.50 -9.89
CA VAL A 81 -1.75 -1.66 -8.43
C VAL A 81 -0.31 -1.85 -7.96
N ASN A 82 0.43 -2.76 -8.59
CA ASN A 82 1.83 -3.06 -8.31
C ASN A 82 2.70 -1.80 -8.38
N HIS A 83 2.62 -1.06 -9.50
CA HIS A 83 3.37 0.17 -9.67
C HIS A 83 3.09 1.18 -8.55
N ILE A 84 1.82 1.40 -8.20
CA ILE A 84 1.43 2.35 -7.15
C ILE A 84 1.93 1.91 -5.76
N VAL A 85 1.79 0.64 -5.40
CA VAL A 85 2.17 0.17 -4.05
C VAL A 85 3.68 -0.06 -3.90
N MET A 86 4.36 -0.58 -4.92
CA MET A 86 5.77 -0.98 -4.85
C MET A 86 6.73 0.09 -5.34
N ALA A 87 6.44 0.76 -6.46
CA ALA A 87 7.33 1.76 -7.03
C ALA A 87 7.12 3.13 -6.35
N GLU A 88 5.87 3.56 -6.15
CA GLU A 88 5.57 4.86 -5.55
C GLU A 88 5.37 4.82 -4.03
N GLY A 89 5.14 3.63 -3.48
CA GLY A 89 4.92 3.43 -2.05
C GLY A 89 3.60 4.02 -1.56
N ILE A 90 2.59 4.15 -2.43
CA ILE A 90 1.26 4.65 -2.07
C ILE A 90 0.40 3.47 -1.61
N PRO A 91 -0.02 3.43 -0.33
CA PRO A 91 -0.78 2.29 0.19
C PRO A 91 -2.20 2.23 -0.38
N LEU A 92 -2.65 1.01 -0.72
CA LEU A 92 -4.00 0.77 -1.27
C LEU A 92 -4.80 -0.27 -0.46
N TYR A 93 -4.30 -0.76 0.67
CA TYR A 93 -4.94 -1.85 1.42
C TYR A 93 -5.94 -1.35 2.47
N GLY A 94 -7.24 -1.51 2.19
CA GLY A 94 -8.33 -1.06 3.07
C GLY A 94 -8.57 0.45 3.03
N VAL A 95 -7.50 1.23 2.82
CA VAL A 95 -7.51 2.67 2.55
C VAL A 95 -6.69 2.98 1.30
N PRO A 96 -6.99 4.07 0.57
CA PRO A 96 -8.10 4.98 0.79
C PRO A 96 -9.43 4.39 0.29
N ARG A 97 -10.56 5.12 0.45
CA ARG A 97 -11.87 4.71 -0.08
C ARG A 97 -11.80 4.48 -1.59
N THR A 98 -12.66 3.61 -2.12
CA THR A 98 -12.68 3.18 -3.53
C THR A 98 -12.59 4.34 -4.53
N SER A 99 -13.37 5.41 -4.35
CA SER A 99 -13.34 6.58 -5.25
C SER A 99 -12.00 7.34 -5.29
N VAL A 100 -11.17 7.21 -4.25
CA VAL A 100 -9.80 7.73 -4.23
C VAL A 100 -8.85 6.76 -4.92
N VAL A 101 -9.03 5.46 -4.71
CA VAL A 101 -8.25 4.42 -5.41
C VAL A 101 -8.45 4.52 -6.92
N GLU A 102 -9.70 4.63 -7.39
CA GLU A 102 -9.99 4.83 -8.82
C GLU A 102 -9.31 6.08 -9.38
N ALA A 103 -9.32 7.18 -8.63
CA ALA A 103 -8.65 8.41 -9.04
C ALA A 103 -7.12 8.22 -9.13
N LEU A 104 -6.52 7.46 -8.22
CA LEU A 104 -5.09 7.14 -8.25
C LEU A 104 -4.76 6.26 -9.47
N ILE A 105 -5.54 5.20 -9.71
CA ILE A 105 -5.31 4.26 -10.81
C ILE A 105 -5.49 4.90 -12.18
N ARG A 106 -6.52 5.74 -12.36
CA ARG A 106 -6.78 6.44 -13.63
C ARG A 106 -5.79 7.57 -13.93
N THR A 107 -4.99 7.96 -12.94
CA THR A 107 -3.98 9.00 -13.12
C THR A 107 -2.67 8.35 -13.53
N GLU A 108 -2.10 8.73 -14.67
CA GLU A 108 -0.88 8.10 -15.19
C GLU A 108 0.41 8.56 -14.48
N SER A 109 0.45 9.80 -14.00
CA SER A 109 1.66 10.45 -13.52
C SER A 109 1.83 10.40 -11.99
N GLU A 110 3.01 10.00 -11.50
CA GLU A 110 3.31 9.96 -10.05
C GLU A 110 3.15 11.34 -9.36
N PRO A 111 3.67 12.47 -9.91
CA PRO A 111 3.37 13.79 -9.38
C PRO A 111 1.87 14.08 -9.23
N ALA A 112 1.05 13.65 -10.18
CA ALA A 112 -0.39 13.86 -10.17
C ALA A 112 -1.08 12.96 -9.12
N ARG A 113 -0.66 11.69 -8.97
CA ARG A 113 -1.10 10.81 -7.88
C ARG A 113 -0.75 11.38 -6.50
N ARG A 114 0.47 11.90 -6.32
CA ARG A 114 0.85 12.62 -5.09
C ARG A 114 0.00 13.88 -4.86
N ALA A 115 -0.40 14.59 -5.90
CA ALA A 115 -1.30 15.72 -5.77
C ALA A 115 -2.70 15.30 -5.32
N ILE A 116 -3.19 14.12 -5.73
CA ILE A 116 -4.45 13.54 -5.22
C ILE A 116 -4.36 13.33 -3.70
N LEU A 117 -3.28 12.75 -3.19
CA LEU A 117 -3.10 12.59 -1.73
C LEU A 117 -3.19 13.93 -1.00
N GLY A 118 -2.57 14.97 -1.56
CA GLY A 118 -2.61 16.32 -1.00
C GLY A 118 -3.98 16.99 -1.07
N ARG A 119 -4.75 16.79 -2.15
CA ARG A 119 -6.09 17.38 -2.32
C ARG A 119 -7.16 16.65 -1.53
N ARG A 120 -7.08 15.30 -1.46
CA ARG A 120 -8.09 14.44 -0.83
C ARG A 120 -7.74 14.02 0.59
N TRP A 121 -6.76 14.68 1.22
CA TRP A 121 -6.24 14.29 2.53
C TRP A 121 -7.34 14.12 3.60
N LYS A 122 -8.35 15.00 3.66
CA LYS A 122 -9.44 14.89 4.64
C LYS A 122 -10.26 13.61 4.45
N THR A 123 -10.62 13.29 3.20
CA THR A 123 -11.34 12.06 2.86
C THR A 123 -10.52 10.81 3.20
N ILE A 124 -9.21 10.88 2.94
CA ILE A 124 -8.27 9.80 3.28
C ILE A 124 -8.18 9.64 4.80
N SER A 125 -7.99 10.72 5.55
CA SER A 125 -7.95 10.73 7.02
C SER A 125 -9.23 10.15 7.61
N ALA A 126 -10.40 10.55 7.13
CA ALA A 126 -11.67 9.98 7.58
C ALA A 126 -11.76 8.47 7.34
N GLY A 127 -11.31 7.98 6.17
CA GLY A 127 -11.23 6.54 5.89
C GLY A 127 -10.23 5.81 6.78
N CYS A 128 -9.08 6.41 7.07
CA CYS A 128 -8.10 5.84 7.99
C CYS A 128 -8.66 5.72 9.41
N ARG A 129 -9.35 6.78 9.88
CA ARG A 129 -10.00 6.78 11.19
C ARG A 129 -11.02 5.64 11.31
N GLU A 130 -11.93 5.52 10.34
CA GLU A 130 -12.94 4.45 10.30
C GLU A 130 -12.29 3.05 10.37
N LEU A 131 -11.27 2.81 9.55
CA LEU A 131 -10.60 1.52 9.50
C LEU A 131 -9.84 1.19 10.80
N LEU A 132 -9.14 2.17 11.37
CA LEU A 132 -8.43 2.04 12.64
C LEU A 132 -9.39 1.74 13.80
N THR A 133 -10.55 2.40 13.84
CA THR A 133 -11.55 2.14 14.89
C THR A 133 -12.15 0.73 14.82
N GLY A 134 -12.12 0.09 13.65
CA GLY A 134 -12.52 -1.31 13.49
C GLY A 134 -11.44 -2.34 13.86
N CYS A 135 -10.21 -1.91 14.15
CA CYS A 135 -9.12 -2.81 14.53
C CYS A 135 -9.18 -3.15 16.03
N THR A 136 -9.99 -4.16 16.38
CA THR A 136 -10.29 -4.50 17.78
C THR A 136 -9.54 -5.72 18.32
N ALA A 137 -8.77 -6.44 17.51
CA ALA A 137 -8.00 -7.60 17.99
C ALA A 137 -7.03 -7.15 19.10
N PRO A 138 -7.01 -7.81 20.29
CA PRO A 138 -6.26 -7.32 21.45
C PRO A 138 -4.78 -7.01 21.19
N ALA A 139 -4.12 -7.86 20.38
CA ALA A 139 -2.72 -7.66 20.00
C ALA A 139 -2.47 -6.37 19.20
N ILE A 140 -3.49 -5.87 18.49
CA ILE A 140 -3.42 -4.71 17.61
C ILE A 140 -4.02 -3.46 18.27
N ALA A 141 -5.06 -3.63 19.10
CA ALA A 141 -5.79 -2.53 19.74
C ALA A 141 -4.87 -1.57 20.52
N GLN A 142 -3.76 -2.06 21.09
CA GLN A 142 -2.76 -1.23 21.77
C GLN A 142 -2.10 -0.16 20.87
N TYR A 143 -2.02 -0.39 19.56
CA TYR A 143 -1.38 0.52 18.61
C TYR A 143 -2.33 1.59 18.07
N VAL A 144 -3.64 1.31 18.10
CA VAL A 144 -4.69 2.18 17.54
C VAL A 144 -4.68 3.59 18.16
N PRO A 145 -4.54 3.80 19.49
CA PRO A 145 -4.49 5.13 20.07
C PRO A 145 -3.36 6.00 19.51
N VAL A 146 -2.19 5.42 19.20
CA VAL A 146 -1.04 6.15 18.64
C VAL A 146 -1.33 6.59 17.19
N ALA A 147 -1.93 5.71 16.39
CA ALA A 147 -2.35 6.04 15.02
C ALA A 147 -3.42 7.15 15.02
N LEU A 148 -4.39 7.07 15.92
CA LEU A 148 -5.42 8.10 16.09
C LEU A 148 -4.84 9.43 16.59
N ALA A 149 -3.83 9.41 17.47
CA ALA A 149 -3.14 10.62 17.92
C ALA A 149 -2.41 11.32 16.76
N ALA A 150 -1.73 10.56 15.89
CA ALA A 150 -1.10 11.12 14.70
C ALA A 150 -2.13 11.74 13.74
N LEU A 151 -3.27 11.08 13.57
CA LEU A 151 -4.37 11.56 12.74
C LEU A 151 -4.98 12.85 13.32
N ASN A 152 -5.23 12.90 14.64
CA ASN A 152 -5.70 14.10 15.33
C ASN A 152 -4.70 15.27 15.17
N ALA A 153 -3.39 15.01 15.29
CA ALA A 153 -2.36 16.01 15.07
C ALA A 153 -2.39 16.55 13.64
N LEU A 154 -2.56 15.68 12.63
CA LEU A 154 -2.70 16.11 11.24
C LEU A 154 -3.94 17.00 11.04
N GLU A 155 -5.09 16.60 11.57
CA GLU A 155 -6.35 17.35 11.46
C GLU A 155 -6.30 18.70 12.17
N ALA A 156 -5.57 18.78 13.29
CA ALA A 156 -5.31 20.02 14.03
C ALA A 156 -4.28 20.95 13.35
N GLY A 157 -3.74 20.58 12.19
CA GLY A 157 -2.76 21.40 11.48
C GLY A 157 -1.32 21.23 11.94
N HIS A 158 -1.00 20.12 12.61
CA HIS A 158 0.33 19.76 13.09
C HIS A 158 0.91 18.55 12.31
N PRO A 159 1.18 18.69 11.00
CA PRO A 159 1.73 17.59 10.19
C PRO A 159 3.09 17.13 10.70
N MET A 160 3.87 18.00 11.35
CA MET A 160 5.19 17.62 11.84
C MET A 160 5.11 16.60 12.97
N ALA A 161 4.26 16.87 13.96
CA ALA A 161 3.99 15.96 15.07
C ALA A 161 3.35 14.65 14.58
N ALA A 162 2.41 14.75 13.64
CA ALA A 162 1.80 13.57 13.01
C ALA A 162 2.84 12.67 12.33
N GLN A 163 3.78 13.24 11.56
CA GLN A 163 4.81 12.45 10.89
C GLN A 163 5.74 11.76 11.89
N ALA A 164 6.14 12.44 12.96
CA ALA A 164 7.01 11.85 13.98
C ALA A 164 6.36 10.60 14.61
N LEU A 165 5.08 10.70 14.99
CA LEU A 165 4.30 9.58 15.51
C LEU A 165 4.17 8.44 14.49
N ILE A 166 3.86 8.77 13.23
CA ILE A 166 3.73 7.78 12.15
C ILE A 166 5.06 7.07 11.88
N GLY A 167 6.17 7.80 11.86
CA GLY A 167 7.51 7.23 11.65
C GLY A 167 7.86 6.20 12.72
N SER A 168 7.66 6.53 13.99
CA SER A 168 7.87 5.60 15.11
C SER A 168 6.92 4.41 15.05
N LEU A 169 5.63 4.65 14.80
CA LEU A 169 4.62 3.59 14.78
C LEU A 169 4.82 2.62 13.61
N THR A 170 5.24 3.11 12.44
CA THR A 170 5.58 2.28 11.28
C THR A 170 6.62 1.24 11.67
N ASP A 171 7.66 1.66 12.41
CA ASP A 171 8.72 0.76 12.83
C ASP A 171 8.24 -0.30 13.80
N VAL A 172 7.42 0.08 14.80
CA VAL A 172 6.83 -0.87 15.75
C VAL A 172 5.96 -1.90 15.03
N VAL A 173 5.13 -1.46 14.08
CA VAL A 173 4.23 -2.36 13.34
C VAL A 173 4.99 -3.32 12.44
N VAL A 174 5.99 -2.84 11.70
CA VAL A 174 6.82 -3.69 10.83
C VAL A 174 7.63 -4.70 11.64
N ASN A 175 8.27 -4.27 12.73
CA ASN A 175 8.98 -5.19 13.64
C ASN A 175 8.01 -6.19 14.29
N GLY A 176 6.82 -5.75 14.70
CA GLY A 176 5.83 -6.62 15.33
C GLY A 176 5.29 -7.69 14.40
N TYR A 177 5.04 -7.36 13.12
CA TYR A 177 4.51 -8.31 12.15
C TYR A 177 5.57 -9.29 11.62
N PHE A 178 6.75 -8.80 11.24
CA PHE A 178 7.79 -9.60 10.58
C PHE A 178 8.87 -10.11 11.54
N SER A 179 8.94 -9.60 12.78
CA SER A 179 9.99 -9.93 13.73
C SER A 179 11.39 -9.75 13.11
N LYS A 180 12.28 -10.73 13.27
CA LYS A 180 13.64 -10.70 12.72
C LYS A 180 13.66 -10.71 11.18
N ASN A 181 12.62 -11.23 10.54
CA ASN A 181 12.52 -11.36 9.08
C ASN A 181 12.18 -10.02 8.41
N ARG A 182 12.00 -8.93 9.17
CA ARG A 182 11.72 -7.61 8.56
C ARG A 182 12.77 -7.18 7.54
N TYR A 183 14.02 -7.63 7.71
CA TYR A 183 15.12 -7.24 6.83
C TYR A 183 14.98 -7.82 5.43
N ASP A 184 14.23 -8.89 5.25
CA ASP A 184 13.92 -9.49 3.95
C ASP A 184 12.98 -8.58 3.14
N PHE A 185 12.20 -7.75 3.84
CA PHE A 185 11.18 -6.86 3.24
C PHE A 185 11.58 -5.38 3.22
N THR A 186 12.76 -5.03 3.73
CA THR A 186 13.26 -3.65 3.76
C THR A 186 14.60 -3.54 3.02
N PRO A 187 14.80 -2.50 2.18
CA PRO A 187 16.06 -2.33 1.48
C PRO A 187 17.20 -2.06 2.46
N GLY A 188 18.36 -2.64 2.17
CA GLY A 188 19.56 -2.50 2.99
C GLY A 188 20.81 -2.93 2.24
N LYS A 189 21.99 -2.73 2.84
CA LYS A 189 23.28 -3.10 2.21
C LYS A 189 23.35 -4.56 1.77
N LYS A 190 22.64 -5.45 2.47
CA LYS A 190 22.58 -6.89 2.20
C LYS A 190 21.27 -7.33 1.51
N ASN A 191 20.32 -6.41 1.32
CA ASN A 191 19.05 -6.70 0.69
C ASN A 191 18.73 -5.61 -0.33
N LEU A 192 19.12 -5.86 -1.58
CA LEU A 192 19.03 -4.88 -2.68
C LEU A 192 17.81 -5.12 -3.58
N THR A 193 17.12 -6.25 -3.41
CA THR A 193 15.99 -6.68 -4.26
C THR A 193 14.75 -6.92 -3.40
N ASN A 194 13.59 -6.85 -4.03
CA ASN A 194 12.30 -7.09 -3.39
C ASN A 194 11.80 -8.52 -3.62
N GLU A 195 12.70 -9.48 -3.86
CA GLU A 195 12.36 -10.89 -4.18
C GLU A 195 11.52 -11.56 -3.09
N ALA A 196 11.73 -11.22 -1.82
CA ALA A 196 10.91 -11.75 -0.72
C ALA A 196 9.41 -11.44 -0.87
N TYR A 197 9.04 -10.41 -1.63
CA TYR A 197 7.64 -10.07 -1.91
C TYR A 197 6.97 -11.03 -2.90
N GLU A 198 7.74 -11.85 -3.63
CA GLU A 198 7.19 -12.87 -4.55
C GLU A 198 6.48 -14.00 -3.80
N GLU A 199 6.83 -14.24 -2.53
CA GLU A 199 6.18 -15.22 -1.66
C GLU A 199 4.82 -14.75 -1.11
N PHE A 200 4.48 -13.47 -1.28
CA PHE A 200 3.25 -12.92 -0.75
C PHE A 200 2.01 -13.31 -1.56
N THR A 201 0.92 -13.57 -0.84
CA THR A 201 -0.41 -13.53 -1.45
C THR A 201 -0.69 -12.12 -1.99
N ILE A 202 -1.59 -11.99 -2.97
CA ILE A 202 -1.97 -10.68 -3.54
C ILE A 202 -2.35 -9.67 -2.45
N ARG A 203 -3.12 -10.10 -1.43
CA ARG A 203 -3.52 -9.24 -0.31
C ARG A 203 -2.33 -8.78 0.54
N GLU A 204 -1.37 -9.67 0.79
CA GLU A 204 -0.15 -9.33 1.52
C GLU A 204 0.74 -8.40 0.72
N PHE A 205 0.89 -8.66 -0.58
CA PHE A 205 1.63 -7.80 -1.48
C PHE A 205 1.09 -6.37 -1.45
N ILE A 206 -0.23 -6.17 -1.65
CA ILE A 206 -0.86 -4.84 -1.63
C ILE A 206 -0.69 -4.14 -0.28
N ALA A 207 -0.71 -4.89 0.83
CA ALA A 207 -0.55 -4.33 2.17
C ALA A 207 0.89 -3.93 2.48
N PHE A 208 1.86 -4.75 2.08
CA PHE A 208 3.24 -4.65 2.55
C PHE A 208 4.19 -4.02 1.54
N ALA A 209 3.93 -4.08 0.23
CA ALA A 209 4.79 -3.49 -0.81
C ALA A 209 5.22 -2.03 -0.54
N PRO A 210 4.36 -1.14 0.01
CA PRO A 210 4.78 0.23 0.31
C PRO A 210 5.90 0.36 1.36
N ILE A 211 6.15 -0.68 2.16
CA ILE A 211 7.28 -0.74 3.10
C ILE A 211 8.60 -0.53 2.35
N TRP A 212 8.75 -1.12 1.15
CA TRP A 212 9.98 -1.03 0.38
C TRP A 212 10.40 0.42 0.12
N GLN A 213 9.44 1.28 -0.26
CA GLN A 213 9.69 2.70 -0.46
C GLN A 213 9.85 3.45 0.86
N ALA A 214 9.02 3.15 1.86
CA ALA A 214 9.09 3.81 3.16
C ALA A 214 10.44 3.58 3.88
N TYR A 215 11.07 2.43 3.64
CA TYR A 215 12.35 2.04 4.24
C TYR A 215 13.58 2.31 3.36
N GLN A 216 13.42 2.94 2.18
CA GLN A 216 14.56 3.32 1.35
C GLN A 216 15.66 3.97 2.18
N GLN A 217 16.89 3.54 1.91
CA GLN A 217 18.04 3.99 2.66
C GLN A 217 18.22 5.50 2.48
N PHE A 218 18.56 6.18 3.56
CA PHE A 218 18.77 7.62 3.56
C PHE A 218 19.83 7.96 4.62
N PHE A 219 20.91 8.59 4.17
CA PHE A 219 22.05 8.97 4.99
C PHE A 219 22.41 10.44 4.76
N VAL A 220 22.15 11.28 5.77
CA VAL A 220 22.51 12.71 5.72
C VAL A 220 24.01 12.89 5.49
N SER A 221 24.84 12.04 6.10
CA SER A 221 26.30 12.06 5.96
C SER A 221 26.79 11.85 4.53
N ASN A 222 26.01 11.18 3.68
CA ASN A 222 26.36 10.92 2.29
C ASN A 222 25.90 12.05 1.36
N GLY A 223 25.21 13.06 1.88
CA GLY A 223 24.59 14.10 1.06
C GLY A 223 23.36 13.61 0.27
N ASP A 224 22.71 12.53 0.72
CA ASP A 224 21.53 11.98 0.06
C ASP A 224 20.42 13.05 -0.06
N LYS A 225 19.76 13.09 -1.22
CA LYS A 225 18.62 14.00 -1.42
C LYS A 225 17.46 13.54 -0.53
N ILE A 226 16.89 14.49 0.20
CA ILE A 226 15.69 14.22 1.03
C ILE A 226 14.57 13.66 0.12
N PRO A 227 13.97 12.49 0.45
CA PRO A 227 12.95 11.89 -0.39
C PRO A 227 11.73 12.80 -0.57
N LEU A 228 10.99 12.62 -1.67
CA LEU A 228 9.76 13.37 -1.93
C LEU A 228 8.51 12.69 -1.34
N THR A 229 8.55 11.37 -1.16
CA THR A 229 7.49 10.55 -0.56
C THR A 229 7.79 10.30 0.91
N PHE A 230 6.83 9.74 1.64
CA PHE A 230 7.05 9.35 3.03
C PHE A 230 8.26 8.41 3.16
N SER A 231 9.19 8.74 4.05
CA SER A 231 10.34 7.89 4.38
C SER A 231 10.54 7.82 5.89
N ARG A 232 10.57 6.60 6.43
CA ARG A 232 10.83 6.31 7.84
C ARG A 232 12.23 6.75 8.24
N ASN A 233 13.23 6.49 7.39
CA ASN A 233 14.62 6.90 7.66
C ASN A 233 14.79 8.42 7.64
N ALA A 234 14.25 9.09 6.61
CA ALA A 234 14.36 10.55 6.54
C ALA A 234 13.54 11.27 7.63
N THR A 235 12.46 10.65 8.14
CA THR A 235 11.73 11.16 9.30
C THR A 235 12.61 11.19 10.56
N VAL A 236 13.41 10.15 10.80
CA VAL A 236 14.27 10.09 12.00
C VAL A 236 15.55 10.91 11.85
N HIS A 237 16.13 10.94 10.65
CA HIS A 237 17.44 11.55 10.43
C HIS A 237 17.40 12.99 9.91
N THR A 238 16.21 13.54 9.65
CA THR A 238 16.03 14.95 9.26
C THR A 238 14.79 15.56 9.89
N VAL A 239 14.73 16.88 9.94
CA VAL A 239 13.49 17.64 10.15
C VAL A 239 13.41 18.71 9.07
N SER A 240 12.75 18.39 7.95
CA SER A 240 12.66 19.25 6.77
C SER A 240 11.22 19.40 6.30
N SER A 241 10.84 20.59 5.84
CA SER A 241 9.53 20.84 5.21
C SER A 241 9.25 19.97 3.99
N ARG A 242 10.30 19.45 3.33
CA ARG A 242 10.17 18.49 2.23
C ARG A 242 9.68 17.13 2.70
N GLN A 243 10.21 16.64 3.83
CA GLN A 243 9.83 15.34 4.37
C GLN A 243 8.56 15.45 5.22
N TYR A 244 8.50 16.43 6.12
CA TYR A 244 7.39 16.69 7.03
C TYR A 244 6.27 17.51 6.36
N SER A 245 5.87 17.06 5.17
CA SER A 245 4.81 17.68 4.39
C SER A 245 3.49 16.95 4.61
N ARG A 246 2.37 17.66 4.50
CA ARG A 246 1.03 17.04 4.60
C ARG A 246 0.85 15.83 3.68
N ARG A 247 1.43 15.85 2.47
CA ARG A 247 1.34 14.73 1.52
C ARG A 247 2.04 13.48 2.06
N ASN A 248 3.21 13.64 2.64
CA ASN A 248 3.98 12.53 3.19
C ASN A 248 3.35 12.00 4.48
N VAL A 249 2.83 12.88 5.33
CA VAL A 249 2.06 12.46 6.51
C VAL A 249 0.86 11.61 6.10
N VAL A 250 0.10 12.03 5.09
CA VAL A 250 -1.05 11.26 4.59
C VAL A 250 -0.61 9.90 4.05
N GLN A 251 0.44 9.86 3.24
CA GLN A 251 0.98 8.60 2.70
C GLN A 251 1.45 7.65 3.83
N GLY A 252 2.15 8.16 4.84
CA GLY A 252 2.58 7.39 6.01
C GLY A 252 1.41 6.94 6.89
N LEU A 253 0.39 7.77 7.07
CA LEU A 253 -0.84 7.43 7.79
C LEU A 253 -1.58 6.28 7.10
N MET A 254 -1.70 6.34 5.77
CA MET A 254 -2.26 5.25 4.97
C MET A 254 -1.46 3.97 5.13
N LEU A 255 -0.13 4.05 5.22
CA LEU A 255 0.74 2.88 5.35
C LEU A 255 0.51 2.21 6.69
N VAL A 256 0.66 2.95 7.78
CA VAL A 256 0.44 2.41 9.13
C VAL A 256 -0.97 1.84 9.28
N THR A 257 -1.98 2.52 8.74
CA THR A 257 -3.37 2.04 8.77
C THR A 257 -3.52 0.74 7.99
N SER A 258 -2.95 0.65 6.78
CA SER A 258 -2.96 -0.56 5.94
C SER A 258 -2.32 -1.75 6.66
N LEU A 259 -1.17 -1.52 7.30
CA LEU A 259 -0.43 -2.55 8.02
C LEU A 259 -1.18 -3.05 9.26
N LEU A 260 -1.70 -2.13 10.08
CA LEU A 260 -2.50 -2.47 11.26
C LEU A 260 -3.75 -3.24 10.87
N TYR A 261 -4.43 -2.83 9.79
CA TYR A 261 -5.62 -3.52 9.31
C TYR A 261 -5.30 -4.94 8.83
N ARG A 262 -4.27 -5.11 8.00
CA ARG A 262 -3.84 -6.45 7.53
C ARG A 262 -3.43 -7.35 8.70
N TRP A 263 -2.74 -6.80 9.69
CA TRP A 263 -2.34 -7.54 10.89
C TRP A 263 -3.53 -7.93 11.76
N ASN A 264 -4.49 -7.03 11.94
CA ASN A 264 -5.76 -7.30 12.63
C ASN A 264 -6.51 -8.46 11.97
N GLU A 265 -6.64 -8.46 10.64
CA GLU A 265 -7.26 -9.58 9.91
C GLU A 265 -6.52 -10.91 10.13
N LYS A 266 -5.17 -10.89 10.14
CA LYS A 266 -4.37 -12.10 10.38
C LYS A 266 -4.58 -12.67 11.78
N VAL A 267 -4.63 -11.80 12.80
CA VAL A 267 -4.79 -12.23 14.19
C VAL A 267 -6.23 -12.67 14.45
N ALA A 268 -7.22 -11.95 13.93
CA ALA A 268 -8.64 -12.30 14.08
C ALA A 268 -9.04 -13.59 13.35
N ALA A 269 -8.31 -13.97 12.28
CA ALA A 269 -8.53 -15.22 11.56
C ALA A 269 -7.91 -16.45 12.23
N LYS A 270 -7.08 -16.28 13.28
CA LYS A 270 -6.55 -17.40 14.06
C LYS A 270 -7.59 -17.76 15.14
N PRO A 271 -8.04 -19.02 15.21
CA PRO A 271 -8.98 -19.47 16.25
C PRO A 271 -8.37 -19.39 17.65
#